data_AF-A0A936Q942-F1
#
_entry.id   AF-A0A936Q942-F1
#
_cell.length_a   1.000
_cell.length_b   1.000
_cell.length_c   1.000
_cell.angle_alpha   90.00
_cell.angle_beta   90.00
_cell.angle_gamma   90.00
#
_symmetry.space_group_name_H-M   'P 1'
#
loop_
_entity.id
_entity.type
_entity.pdbx_description
1 polymer ?
#
loop_
_entity_poly.entity_id
_entity_poly.type
_entity_poly.pdbx_seq_one_letter_code
_entity_poly.pdbx_strand_id
1 'polypeptide(L)'
;MRHRRRAPALGFVLSIAVSFSGCASSPEATTQAADQKTYGARMAQRGFWREALFRFERAARLAPDDPEILNNLAVACEATGETARALAAYKKALELRPDDSRIKRNYARFAEYYTSLQRASGPTTTPK
;
A
#
# COMPACT_ATOMS: atom_id res chain seq x y z
N MET A 1 49.71 -52.45 2.78
CA MET A 1 48.95 -52.82 1.56
C MET A 1 48.52 -51.55 0.85
N ARG A 2 49.10 -51.26 -0.33
CA ARG A 2 48.67 -50.19 -1.24
C ARG A 2 47.57 -50.75 -2.13
N HIS A 3 46.39 -50.12 -2.18
CA HIS A 3 45.59 -50.10 -3.41
C HIS A 3 45.09 -48.69 -3.66
N ARG A 4 45.28 -48.28 -4.92
CA ARG A 4 45.15 -46.94 -5.48
C ARG A 4 43.91 -46.94 -6.38
N ARG A 5 43.12 -45.86 -6.28
CA ARG A 5 42.31 -45.22 -7.35
C ARG A 5 41.06 -46.03 -7.81
N ARG A 6 39.93 -45.43 -8.24
CA ARG A 6 39.68 -44.21 -9.01
C ARG A 6 38.25 -43.69 -8.70
N ALA A 7 38.06 -42.37 -8.74
CA ALA A 7 36.75 -41.74 -8.98
C ALA A 7 36.42 -41.78 -10.49
N PRO A 8 35.14 -41.62 -10.87
CA PRO A 8 34.81 -40.42 -11.65
C PRO A 8 33.49 -39.76 -11.25
N ALA A 9 33.40 -38.49 -11.65
CA ALA A 9 32.31 -37.56 -11.47
C ALA A 9 31.11 -37.84 -12.41
N LEU A 10 29.90 -37.57 -11.94
CA LEU A 10 28.66 -37.28 -12.68
C LEU A 10 27.62 -36.90 -11.62
N GLY A 11 26.81 -35.85 -11.67
CA GLY A 11 26.57 -34.79 -12.63
C GLY A 11 25.63 -33.79 -11.92
N PHE A 12 25.66 -32.56 -12.42
CA PHE A 12 24.79 -31.45 -12.07
C PHE A 12 23.29 -31.85 -11.97
N VAL A 13 22.59 -31.45 -10.90
CA VAL A 13 21.24 -30.88 -11.05
C VAL A 13 21.16 -29.62 -10.20
N LEU A 14 21.39 -28.52 -10.90
CA LEU A 14 21.00 -27.18 -10.54
C LEU A 14 19.46 -27.12 -10.54
N SER A 15 18.83 -27.22 -9.38
CA SER A 15 17.41 -26.83 -9.24
C SER A 15 17.34 -25.36 -8.88
N ILE A 16 17.71 -24.50 -9.84
CA ILE A 16 17.25 -23.11 -9.86
C ILE A 16 15.80 -23.12 -10.38
N ALA A 17 15.01 -22.22 -9.78
CA ALA A 17 13.70 -21.75 -10.19
C ALA A 17 12.51 -22.68 -9.94
N VAL A 18 11.75 -22.34 -8.90
CA VAL A 18 10.44 -21.77 -9.22
C VAL A 18 10.39 -20.36 -8.62
N SER A 19 10.81 -19.39 -9.43
CA SER A 19 10.32 -18.04 -9.27
C SER A 19 8.80 -18.13 -9.42
N PHE A 20 8.07 -18.14 -8.31
CA PHE A 20 6.65 -17.81 -8.29
C PHE A 20 6.51 -16.31 -8.57
N SER A 21 6.87 -15.91 -9.78
CA SER A 21 6.44 -14.65 -10.39
C SER A 21 5.13 -14.94 -11.14
N GLY A 22 4.22 -15.64 -10.47
CA GLY A 22 2.82 -15.67 -10.81
C GLY A 22 2.15 -14.69 -9.87
N CYS A 23 1.79 -13.51 -10.37
CA CYS A 23 0.85 -12.60 -9.71
C CYS A 23 -0.56 -13.21 -9.69
N ALA A 24 -0.70 -14.40 -9.14
CA ALA A 24 -1.98 -14.94 -8.69
C ALA A 24 -1.96 -14.76 -7.18
N SER A 25 -2.45 -13.60 -6.71
CA SER A 25 -2.73 -13.41 -5.29
C SER A 25 -3.58 -14.60 -4.83
N SER A 26 -3.06 -15.38 -3.89
CA SER A 26 -3.80 -16.54 -3.39
C SER A 26 -5.15 -16.07 -2.81
N PRO A 27 -6.21 -16.89 -2.90
CA PRO A 27 -7.48 -16.58 -2.25
C PRO A 27 -7.29 -16.18 -0.77
N GLU A 28 -6.35 -16.82 -0.09
CA GLU A 28 -5.95 -16.51 1.29
C GLU A 28 -5.43 -15.08 1.47
N ALA A 29 -4.54 -14.60 0.58
CA ALA A 29 -4.02 -13.24 0.64
C ALA A 29 -5.12 -12.19 0.41
N THR A 30 -6.06 -12.48 -0.49
CA THR A 30 -7.20 -11.61 -0.78
C THR A 30 -8.16 -11.54 0.41
N THR A 31 -8.49 -12.68 1.02
CA THR A 31 -9.31 -12.73 2.25
C THR A 31 -8.62 -12.00 3.39
N GLN A 32 -7.32 -12.21 3.58
CA GLN A 32 -6.56 -11.53 4.63
C GLN A 32 -6.52 -10.00 4.40
N ALA A 33 -6.40 -9.54 3.15
CA ALA A 33 -6.48 -8.12 2.83
C ALA A 33 -7.85 -7.53 3.22
N ALA A 34 -8.94 -8.24 2.88
CA ALA A 34 -10.30 -7.84 3.21
C ALA A 34 -10.53 -7.78 4.74
N ASP A 35 -9.97 -8.72 5.51
CA ASP A 35 -10.05 -8.72 6.96
C ASP A 35 -9.33 -7.51 7.58
N GLN A 36 -8.10 -7.24 7.13
CA GLN A 36 -7.35 -6.06 7.58
C GLN A 36 -8.09 -4.76 7.22
N LYS A 37 -8.65 -4.66 6.00
CA LYS A 37 -9.48 -3.53 5.56
C LYS A 37 -10.69 -3.34 6.47
N THR A 38 -11.43 -4.41 6.72
CA THR A 38 -12.66 -4.37 7.52
C THR A 38 -12.36 -3.99 8.97
N TYR A 39 -11.31 -4.55 9.57
CA TYR A 39 -10.88 -4.16 10.91
C TYR A 39 -10.45 -2.69 10.96
N GLY A 40 -9.63 -2.25 9.99
CA GLY A 40 -9.20 -0.86 9.88
C GLY A 40 -10.38 0.11 9.79
N ALA A 41 -11.42 -0.23 9.02
CA ALA A 41 -12.64 0.56 8.91
C ALA A 41 -13.38 0.69 10.25
N ARG A 42 -13.48 -0.39 11.04
CA ARG A 42 -14.08 -0.35 12.39
C ARG A 42 -13.26 0.53 13.35
N MET A 43 -11.94 0.50 13.25
CA MET A 43 -11.08 1.35 14.08
C MET A 43 -11.21 2.82 13.70
N ALA A 44 -11.26 3.14 12.40
CA ALA A 44 -11.51 4.48 11.88
C ALA A 44 -12.87 5.04 12.37
N GLN A 45 -13.93 4.23 12.32
CA GLN A 45 -15.25 4.62 12.84
C GLN A 45 -15.24 4.97 14.34
N ARG A 46 -14.30 4.40 15.10
CA ARG A 46 -14.10 4.69 16.53
C ARG A 46 -13.08 5.81 16.79
N GLY A 47 -12.53 6.43 15.74
CA GLY A 47 -11.51 7.47 15.85
C GLY A 47 -10.09 6.97 16.16
N PHE A 48 -9.85 5.65 16.16
CA PHE A 48 -8.53 5.08 16.38
C PHE A 48 -7.68 5.10 15.10
N TRP A 49 -7.34 6.31 14.64
CA TRP A 49 -6.74 6.54 13.32
C TRP A 49 -5.36 5.89 13.13
N ARG A 50 -4.52 5.85 14.17
CA ARG A 50 -3.21 5.17 14.08
C ARG A 50 -3.34 3.65 13.89
N GLU A 51 -4.29 3.02 14.56
CA GLU A 51 -4.58 1.59 14.36
C GLU A 51 -5.21 1.35 12.99
N ALA A 52 -6.14 2.21 12.57
CA ALA A 52 -6.73 2.13 11.24
C ALA A 52 -5.66 2.21 10.13
N LEU A 53 -4.75 3.17 10.25
CA LEU A 53 -3.61 3.33 9.34
C LEU A 53 -2.78 2.04 9.25
N PHE A 54 -2.33 1.50 10.39
CA PHE A 54 -1.55 0.26 10.44
C PHE A 54 -2.25 -0.91 9.73
N ARG A 55 -3.57 -1.00 9.88
CA ARG A 55 -4.40 -2.06 9.27
C ARG A 55 -4.55 -1.87 7.77
N PHE A 56 -4.79 -0.64 7.32
CA PHE A 56 -4.85 -0.33 5.90
C PHE A 56 -3.51 -0.50 5.20
N GLU A 57 -2.38 -0.21 5.85
CA GLU A 57 -1.05 -0.52 5.32
C GLU A 57 -0.83 -2.02 5.13
N ARG A 58 -1.29 -2.84 6.08
CA ARG A 58 -1.27 -4.30 5.94
C ARG A 58 -2.12 -4.77 4.77
N ALA A 59 -3.35 -4.25 4.67
CA ALA A 59 -4.24 -4.56 3.57
C ALA A 59 -3.61 -4.16 2.21
N ALA A 60 -2.99 -2.98 2.12
CA ALA A 60 -2.35 -2.48 0.92
C ALA A 60 -1.09 -3.28 0.52
N ARG A 61 -0.38 -3.90 1.47
CA ARG A 61 0.72 -4.82 1.13
C ARG A 61 0.23 -6.12 0.50
N LEU A 62 -0.95 -6.58 0.88
CA LEU A 62 -1.56 -7.81 0.38
C LEU A 62 -2.30 -7.59 -0.94
N ALA A 63 -2.93 -6.43 -1.10
CA ALA A 63 -3.67 -6.01 -2.28
C ALA A 63 -3.29 -4.57 -2.65
N PRO A 64 -2.11 -4.35 -3.27
CA PRO A 64 -1.57 -3.02 -3.54
C PRO A 64 -2.36 -2.21 -4.57
N ASP A 65 -3.19 -2.88 -5.37
CA ASP A 65 -3.98 -2.29 -6.45
C ASP A 65 -5.48 -2.37 -6.19
N ASP A 66 -5.91 -2.55 -4.93
CA ASP A 66 -7.30 -2.39 -4.54
C ASP A 66 -7.60 -0.88 -4.29
N PRO A 67 -8.43 -0.23 -5.13
CA PRO A 67 -8.72 1.19 -5.01
C PRO A 67 -9.50 1.54 -3.73
N GLU A 68 -10.26 0.61 -3.15
CA GLU A 68 -10.97 0.83 -1.89
C GLU A 68 -9.99 0.85 -0.70
N ILE A 69 -9.03 -0.09 -0.69
CA ILE A 69 -7.96 -0.13 0.32
C ILE A 69 -7.12 1.14 0.24
N LEU A 70 -6.70 1.53 -0.97
CA LEU A 70 -5.90 2.74 -1.20
C LEU A 70 -6.65 4.01 -0.76
N ASN A 71 -7.94 4.11 -1.06
CA ASN A 71 -8.76 5.21 -0.54
C ASN A 71 -8.80 5.22 0.99
N ASN A 72 -9.01 4.07 1.63
CA ASN A 72 -9.11 4.00 3.09
C ASN A 72 -7.77 4.32 3.77
N LEU A 73 -6.67 3.88 3.17
CA LEU A 73 -5.32 4.26 3.55
C LEU A 73 -5.13 5.78 3.45
N ALA A 74 -5.57 6.39 2.34
CA ALA A 74 -5.47 7.84 2.15
C ALA A 74 -6.24 8.63 3.24
N VAL A 75 -7.47 8.23 3.55
CA VAL A 75 -8.28 8.82 4.63
C VAL A 75 -7.59 8.67 6.00
N ALA A 76 -6.98 7.52 6.28
CA ALA A 76 -6.26 7.31 7.53
C ALA A 76 -4.98 8.17 7.60
N CYS A 77 -4.24 8.29 6.50
CA CYS A 77 -3.09 9.20 6.40
C CYS A 77 -3.50 10.66 6.60
N GLU A 78 -4.65 11.12 6.09
CA GLU A 78 -5.18 12.46 6.40
C GLU A 78 -5.34 12.64 7.92
N ALA A 79 -6.01 11.69 8.56
CA ALA A 79 -6.35 11.78 9.97
C ALA A 79 -5.11 11.71 10.89
N THR A 80 -4.00 11.12 10.42
CA THR A 80 -2.72 11.09 11.15
C THR A 80 -1.76 12.21 10.73
N GLY A 81 -2.15 13.10 9.82
CA GLY A 81 -1.32 14.22 9.36
C GLY A 81 -0.28 13.87 8.29
N GLU A 82 -0.30 12.66 7.76
CA GLU A 82 0.61 12.16 6.73
C GLU A 82 0.16 12.58 5.33
N THR A 83 0.03 13.89 5.12
CA THR A 83 -0.63 14.48 3.97
C THR A 83 0.02 14.12 2.62
N ALA A 84 1.35 14.03 2.55
CA ALA A 84 2.03 13.60 1.33
C ALA A 84 1.67 12.15 0.94
N ARG A 85 1.55 11.25 1.93
CA ARG A 85 1.14 9.84 1.70
C ARG A 85 -0.33 9.75 1.33
N ALA A 86 -1.19 10.56 1.94
CA ALA A 86 -2.60 10.64 1.56
C ALA A 86 -2.76 11.03 0.09
N LEU A 87 -2.02 12.06 -0.38
CA LEU A 87 -2.03 12.48 -1.78
C LEU A 87 -1.67 11.33 -2.73
N ALA A 88 -0.57 10.62 -2.44
CA ALA A 88 -0.11 9.51 -3.28
C ALA A 88 -1.14 8.38 -3.34
N ALA A 89 -1.72 8.01 -2.20
CA ALA A 89 -2.71 6.94 -2.12
C ALA A 89 -4.01 7.29 -2.86
N TYR A 90 -4.50 8.53 -2.75
CA TYR A 90 -5.67 8.97 -3.53
C TYR A 90 -5.45 8.95 -5.03
N LYS A 91 -4.29 9.47 -5.49
CA LYS A 91 -3.95 9.48 -6.91
C LYS A 91 -3.93 8.07 -7.47
N LYS A 92 -3.24 7.14 -6.79
CA LYS A 92 -3.24 5.73 -7.21
C LYS A 92 -4.64 5.11 -7.21
N ALA A 93 -5.47 5.41 -6.21
CA ALA A 93 -6.83 4.90 -6.15
C ALA A 93 -7.70 5.39 -7.33
N LEU A 94 -7.55 6.66 -7.73
CA LEU A 94 -8.23 7.24 -8.89
C LEU A 94 -7.65 6.79 -10.23
N GLU A 95 -6.36 6.51 -10.31
CA GLU A 95 -5.75 5.88 -11.50
C GLU A 95 -6.36 4.49 -11.76
N LEU A 96 -6.56 3.70 -10.70
CA LEU A 96 -7.14 2.36 -10.79
C LEU A 96 -8.66 2.37 -11.00
N ARG A 97 -9.36 3.36 -10.45
CA ARG A 97 -10.82 3.49 -10.60
C ARG A 97 -11.21 4.96 -10.79
N PRO A 98 -11.06 5.49 -12.02
CA PRO A 98 -11.24 6.92 -12.29
C PRO A 98 -12.67 7.40 -12.16
N ASP A 99 -13.67 6.51 -12.10
CA ASP A 99 -15.09 6.87 -12.00
C ASP A 99 -15.73 6.63 -10.63
N ASP A 100 -14.93 6.27 -9.62
CA ASP A 100 -15.44 6.08 -8.26
C ASP A 100 -15.78 7.43 -7.60
N SER A 101 -17.07 7.75 -7.57
CA SER A 101 -17.58 9.00 -6.98
C SER A 101 -17.20 9.19 -5.50
N ARG A 102 -17.00 8.10 -4.74
CA ARG A 102 -16.60 8.19 -3.33
C ARG A 102 -15.13 8.60 -3.22
N ILE A 103 -14.25 8.02 -4.04
CA ILE A 103 -12.83 8.37 -4.08
C ILE A 103 -12.66 9.81 -4.59
N LYS A 104 -13.37 10.20 -5.67
CA LYS A 104 -13.36 11.58 -6.19
C LYS A 104 -13.72 12.60 -5.11
N ARG A 105 -14.80 12.35 -4.37
CA ARG A 105 -15.26 13.24 -3.31
C ARG A 105 -14.24 13.36 -2.18
N ASN A 106 -13.69 12.24 -1.72
CA ASN A 106 -12.68 12.25 -0.67
C ASN A 106 -11.41 13.00 -1.11
N TYR A 107 -10.92 12.70 -2.31
CA TYR A 107 -9.75 13.36 -2.88
C TYR A 107 -9.97 14.86 -3.10
N ALA A 108 -11.12 15.29 -3.63
CA ALA A 108 -11.42 16.70 -3.84
C ALA A 108 -11.36 17.49 -2.53
N ARG A 109 -12.04 16.99 -1.49
CA ARG A 109 -12.00 17.56 -0.14
C ARG A 109 -10.57 17.66 0.40
N PHE A 110 -9.77 16.61 0.21
CA PHE A 110 -8.38 16.59 0.65
C PHE A 110 -7.47 17.53 -0.17
N ALA A 111 -7.65 17.60 -1.48
CA ALA A 111 -6.80 18.38 -2.38
C ALA A 111 -6.88 19.88 -2.09
N GLU A 112 -8.07 20.38 -1.73
CA GLU A 112 -8.27 21.76 -1.28
C GLU A 112 -7.47 22.04 0.00
N TYR A 113 -7.57 21.14 1.00
CA TYR A 113 -6.80 21.22 2.24
C TYR A 113 -5.28 21.13 1.99
N TYR A 114 -4.84 20.20 1.16
CA TYR A 114 -3.42 20.03 0.85
C TYR A 114 -2.82 21.24 0.14
N THR A 115 -3.57 21.86 -0.77
CA THR A 115 -3.16 23.09 -1.47
C THR A 115 -3.02 24.26 -0.50
N SER A 116 -3.93 24.39 0.48
CA SER A 116 -3.83 25.46 1.48
C SER A 116 -2.61 25.28 2.39
N LEU A 117 -2.28 24.05 2.80
CA LEU A 117 -1.07 23.74 3.55
C LEU A 117 0.20 24.15 2.78
N GLN A 118 0.29 23.85 1.49
CA GLN A 118 1.44 24.22 0.68
C GLN A 118 1.61 25.74 0.58
N ARG A 119 0.50 26.48 0.42
CA ARG A 119 0.53 27.95 0.38
C ARG A 119 0.99 28.55 1.70
N ALA A 120 0.50 28.03 2.82
CA ALA A 120 0.93 28.44 4.15
C ALA A 120 2.41 28.11 4.44
N SER A 121 2.94 27.09 3.77
CA SER A 121 4.34 26.65 3.89
C SER A 121 5.29 27.31 2.88
N GLY A 122 4.77 28.16 1.98
CA GLY A 122 5.58 28.92 1.02
C GLY A 122 6.38 30.04 1.70
N PRO A 123 7.43 30.57 1.06
CA PRO A 123 8.23 31.64 1.65
C PRO A 123 7.32 32.83 1.96
N THR A 124 7.26 33.25 3.23
CA THR A 124 6.67 34.52 3.65
C THR A 124 7.45 35.62 2.94
N THR A 125 6.92 36.12 1.83
CA THR A 125 7.41 37.37 1.25
C THR A 125 6.99 38.48 2.21
N THR A 126 7.84 38.78 3.19
CA THR A 126 7.76 40.03 3.95
C THR A 126 7.90 41.17 2.94
N PRO A 127 6.89 42.04 2.78
CA PRO A 127 7.06 43.22 1.95
C PRO A 127 8.15 44.09 2.58
N LYS A 128 9.12 44.53 1.75
CA LYS A 128 10.10 45.57 2.14
C LYS A 128 9.42 46.92 2.27
#